data_AF-X1TF02-F1
#
_entry.id   AF-X1TF02-F1
#
_cell.length_a   1.000
_cell.length_b   1.000
_cell.length_c   1.000
_cell.angle_alpha   90.00
_cell.angle_beta   90.00
_cell.angle_gamma   90.00
#
_symmetry.space_group_name_H-M   'P 1'
#
loop_
_entity.id
_entity.type
_entity.pdbx_description
1 polymer ?
#
loop_
_entity_poly.entity_id
_entity_poly.type
_entity_poly.pdbx_seq_one_letter_code
_entity_poly.pdbx_strand_id
1 'polypeptide(L)'
;MILAAEKMIRKNNVLLLVLLVLIIPQRSYAVPVFGKVFELRQPGGTTVKVRIWGDEFYQTVETLDGYTLIRDPKDQRICYARLSQDKNDYISTGISANLPLPASRNIERHIRIKPAALKAKVKAARARFAAQDLSAAAMTSSEVLSSPPCTGTVQGICLI
;
A
#
# COMPACT_ATOMS: atom_id res chain seq x y z
N MET A 1 -6.20 -38.58 -46.73
CA MET A 1 -7.12 -37.62 -46.09
C MET A 1 -7.17 -37.75 -44.55
N ILE A 2 -7.01 -38.95 -43.96
CA ILE A 2 -7.05 -39.17 -42.50
C ILE A 2 -5.90 -38.45 -41.75
N LEU A 3 -4.69 -38.42 -42.30
CA LEU A 3 -3.51 -37.76 -41.68
C LEU A 3 -3.66 -36.23 -41.52
N ALA A 4 -4.41 -35.57 -42.40
CA ALA A 4 -4.63 -34.13 -42.34
C ALA A 4 -5.63 -33.74 -41.25
N ALA A 5 -6.64 -34.57 -41.01
CA ALA A 5 -7.65 -34.37 -39.98
C ALA A 5 -7.05 -34.49 -38.57
N GLU A 6 -6.20 -35.47 -38.30
CA GLU A 6 -5.53 -35.61 -36.99
C GLU A 6 -4.59 -34.44 -36.67
N LYS A 7 -3.88 -33.92 -37.69
CA LYS A 7 -2.99 -32.77 -37.54
C LYS A 7 -3.78 -31.49 -37.28
N MET A 8 -4.95 -31.36 -37.91
CA MET A 8 -5.89 -30.25 -37.70
C MET A 8 -6.55 -30.33 -36.31
N ILE A 9 -6.96 -31.52 -35.86
CA ILE A 9 -7.51 -31.78 -34.52
C ILE A 9 -6.46 -31.51 -33.43
N ARG A 10 -5.20 -31.96 -33.61
CA ARG A 10 -4.09 -31.66 -32.68
C ARG A 10 -3.79 -30.16 -32.61
N LYS A 11 -3.78 -29.44 -33.73
CA LYS A 11 -3.51 -27.99 -33.75
C LYS A 11 -4.63 -27.19 -33.06
N ASN A 12 -5.89 -27.60 -33.20
CA ASN A 12 -7.03 -26.99 -32.51
C ASN A 12 -7.00 -27.24 -30.99
N ASN A 13 -6.60 -28.44 -30.56
CA ASN A 13 -6.47 -28.77 -29.14
C ASN A 13 -5.29 -28.04 -28.49
N VAL A 14 -4.17 -27.89 -29.20
CA VAL A 14 -3.04 -27.08 -28.74
C VAL A 14 -3.44 -25.61 -28.60
N LEU A 15 -4.19 -25.08 -29.56
CA LEU A 15 -4.71 -23.70 -29.48
C LEU A 15 -5.67 -23.53 -28.28
N LEU A 16 -6.55 -24.50 -28.03
CA LEU A 16 -7.47 -24.50 -26.89
C LEU A 16 -6.72 -24.53 -25.55
N LEU A 17 -5.67 -25.33 -25.44
CA LEU A 17 -4.83 -25.40 -24.24
C LEU A 17 -4.06 -24.09 -24.00
N VAL A 18 -3.54 -23.45 -25.05
CA VAL A 18 -2.89 -22.14 -24.94
C VAL A 18 -3.89 -21.07 -24.46
N LEU A 19 -5.12 -21.10 -24.98
CA LEU A 19 -6.17 -20.18 -24.55
C LEU A 19 -6.55 -20.39 -23.08
N LEU A 20 -6.61 -21.64 -22.60
CA LEU A 20 -6.93 -21.97 -21.21
C LEU A 20 -5.87 -21.46 -20.22
N VAL A 21 -4.59 -21.53 -20.59
CA VAL A 21 -3.48 -21.07 -19.74
C VAL A 21 -3.50 -19.54 -19.54
N LEU A 22 -4.02 -18.78 -20.50
CA LEU A 22 -4.10 -17.31 -20.43
C LEU A 22 -5.17 -16.79 -19.46
N ILE A 23 -6.13 -17.62 -19.05
CA ILE A 23 -7.25 -17.22 -18.15
C ILE A 23 -6.91 -17.52 -16.68
N ILE A 24 -5.74 -18.12 -16.41
CA ILE A 24 -5.32 -18.40 -15.02
C ILE A 24 -5.03 -17.06 -14.34
N PRO A 25 -5.77 -16.68 -13.28
CA PRO A 25 -5.51 -15.43 -12.59
C PRO A 25 -4.11 -15.44 -11.98
N GLN A 26 -3.31 -14.45 -12.32
CA GLN A 26 -1.99 -14.26 -11.73
C GLN A 26 -2.16 -13.90 -10.25
N ARG A 27 -1.65 -14.75 -9.35
CA ARG A 27 -1.63 -14.45 -7.92
C ARG A 27 -0.57 -13.38 -7.65
N SER A 28 -0.98 -12.19 -7.23
CA SER A 28 -0.08 -11.20 -6.65
C SER A 28 0.14 -11.54 -5.16
N TYR A 29 1.40 -11.53 -4.74
CA TYR A 29 1.77 -11.70 -3.34
C TYR A 29 2.13 -10.33 -2.76
N ALA A 30 1.50 -9.96 -1.65
CA ALA A 30 1.91 -8.79 -0.86
C ALA A 30 3.30 -9.04 -0.28
N VAL A 31 4.20 -8.05 -0.37
CA VAL A 31 5.56 -8.17 0.19
C VAL A 31 5.62 -7.33 1.46
N PRO A 32 5.51 -7.95 2.65
CA PRO A 32 5.56 -7.21 3.89
C PRO A 32 6.94 -6.54 4.08
N VAL A 33 6.91 -5.35 4.65
CA VAL A 33 8.07 -4.60 5.08
C VAL A 33 8.38 -4.96 6.53
N PHE A 34 9.60 -5.43 6.79
CA PHE A 34 10.04 -5.82 8.13
C PHE A 34 11.18 -4.93 8.62
N GLY A 35 10.84 -3.87 9.34
CA GLY A 35 11.79 -3.04 10.10
C GLY A 35 12.83 -2.33 9.24
N LYS A 36 12.60 -2.19 7.93
CA LYS A 36 13.50 -1.48 7.02
C LYS A 36 13.47 0.01 7.34
N VAL A 37 14.63 0.65 7.20
CA VAL A 37 14.80 2.09 7.44
C VAL A 37 14.42 2.85 6.17
N PHE A 38 13.59 3.86 6.33
CA PHE A 38 13.17 4.77 5.25
C PHE A 38 13.35 6.22 5.69
N GLU A 39 13.50 7.11 4.70
CA GLU A 39 13.45 8.55 4.90
C GLU A 39 12.10 9.08 4.41
N LEU A 40 11.28 9.57 5.34
CA LEU A 40 9.97 10.14 5.02
C LEU A 40 10.06 11.66 4.96
N ARG A 41 9.63 12.23 3.82
CA ARG A 41 9.53 13.68 3.63
C ARG A 41 8.28 14.24 4.31
N GLN A 42 8.44 15.35 5.01
CA GLN A 42 7.36 16.08 5.67
C GLN A 42 6.87 17.25 4.80
N PRO A 43 5.66 17.79 5.08
CA PRO A 43 5.12 18.98 4.39
C PRO A 43 6.04 20.22 4.41
N GLY A 44 6.95 20.32 5.38
CA GLY A 44 7.95 21.40 5.46
C GLY A 44 9.27 21.12 4.71
N GLY A 45 9.34 20.08 3.88
CA GLY A 45 10.54 19.70 3.13
C GLY A 45 11.62 18.94 3.91
N THR A 46 11.53 18.91 5.24
CA THR A 46 12.40 18.12 6.11
C THR A 46 12.14 16.62 5.98
N THR A 47 13.12 15.80 6.37
CA THR A 47 13.03 14.34 6.32
C THR A 47 13.19 13.71 7.71
N VAL A 48 12.53 12.56 7.92
CA VAL A 48 12.63 11.76 9.16
C VAL A 48 13.08 10.36 8.80
N LYS A 49 14.14 9.89 9.47
CA LYS A 49 14.54 8.47 9.42
C LYS A 49 13.63 7.66 10.32
N VAL A 50 12.96 6.67 9.74
CA VAL A 50 11.99 5.83 10.44
C VAL A 50 12.21 4.37 10.10
N ARG A 51 11.75 3.48 10.98
CA ARG A 51 11.53 2.07 10.64
C ARG A 51 10.05 1.86 10.32
N ILE A 52 9.80 1.03 9.32
CA ILE A 52 8.44 0.67 8.88
C ILE A 52 8.24 -0.83 9.04
N TRP A 53 7.08 -1.22 9.57
CA TRP A 53 6.64 -2.60 9.69
C TRP A 53 5.23 -2.76 9.15
N GLY A 54 4.95 -3.87 8.47
CA GLY A 54 3.61 -4.22 8.04
C GLY A 54 3.54 -4.44 6.53
N ASP A 55 2.38 -4.20 5.96
CA ASP A 55 2.09 -4.40 4.54
C ASP A 55 1.33 -3.20 3.95
N GLU A 56 0.86 -3.34 2.71
CA GLU A 56 0.15 -2.30 1.97
C GLU A 56 -1.20 -1.93 2.61
N PHE A 57 -1.78 -2.81 3.42
CA PHE A 57 -3.07 -2.60 4.07
C PHE A 57 -2.95 -2.07 5.48
N TYR A 58 -1.82 -2.32 6.15
CA TYR A 58 -1.51 -1.72 7.43
C TYR A 58 -0.02 -1.68 7.69
N GLN A 59 0.47 -0.49 8.02
CA GLN A 59 1.83 -0.28 8.46
C GLN A 59 1.87 0.45 9.80
N THR A 60 2.89 0.12 10.59
CA THR A 60 3.31 0.96 11.71
C THR A 60 4.65 1.59 11.37
N VAL A 61 4.83 2.82 11.80
CA VAL A 61 6.05 3.59 11.60
C VAL A 61 6.58 3.96 12.98
N GLU A 62 7.88 3.81 13.20
CA GLU A 62 8.54 4.18 14.45
C GLU A 62 9.86 4.90 14.16
N THR A 63 10.35 5.66 15.14
CA THR A 63 11.72 6.18 15.12
C THR A 63 12.74 5.03 15.22
N LEU A 64 14.02 5.36 15.00
CA LEU A 64 15.11 4.41 15.22
C LEU A 64 15.24 3.97 16.70
N ASP A 65 14.68 4.76 17.62
CA ASP A 65 14.66 4.48 19.06
C ASP A 65 13.40 3.72 19.52
N GLY A 66 12.49 3.39 18.59
CA GLY A 66 11.32 2.57 18.86
C GLY A 66 10.06 3.33 19.30
N TYR A 67 9.99 4.65 19.11
CA TYR A 67 8.77 5.40 19.40
C TYR A 67 7.81 5.36 18.22
N THR A 68 6.56 4.94 18.45
CA THR A 68 5.53 4.90 17.42
C THR A 68 5.17 6.29 16.93
N LEU A 69 5.03 6.43 15.61
CA LEU A 69 4.74 7.67 14.91
C LEU A 69 3.39 7.61 14.22
N ILE A 70 2.73 8.76 14.12
CA ILE A 70 1.48 8.94 13.38
C ILE A 70 1.50 10.29 12.67
N ARG A 71 0.81 10.41 11.53
CA ARG A 71 0.59 11.71 10.90
C ARG A 71 -0.45 12.50 11.69
N ASP A 72 -0.11 13.74 12.01
CA ASP A 72 -1.06 14.66 12.64
C ASP A 72 -2.18 15.02 11.64
N PRO A 73 -3.46 14.89 12.03
CA PRO A 73 -4.56 15.21 11.12
C PRO A 73 -4.63 16.70 10.74
N LYS A 74 -4.10 17.61 11.56
CA LYS A 74 -4.16 19.05 11.31
C LYS A 74 -3.13 19.49 10.27
N ASP A 75 -1.86 19.15 10.53
CA ASP A 75 -0.73 19.71 9.78
C ASP A 75 -0.04 18.67 8.88
N GLN A 76 -0.51 17.42 8.86
CA GLN A 76 0.09 16.29 8.11
C GLN A 76 1.56 16.00 8.44
N ARG A 77 2.06 16.54 9.56
CA ARG A 77 3.42 16.31 10.07
C ARG A 77 3.50 14.95 10.75
N ILE A 78 4.69 14.35 10.72
CA ILE A 78 4.92 13.09 11.44
C ILE A 78 5.23 13.43 12.90
N CYS A 79 4.38 12.94 13.79
CA CYS A 79 4.42 13.21 15.22
C CYS A 79 4.48 11.92 16.04
N TYR A 80 4.98 12.02 17.27
CA TYR A 80 4.93 10.90 18.21
C TYR A 80 3.48 10.54 18.53
N ALA A 81 3.21 9.23 18.60
CA ALA A 81 1.89 8.69 18.87
C ALA A 81 1.75 8.27 20.34
N ARG A 82 0.50 8.29 20.82
CA ARG A 82 0.06 7.58 22.03
C ARG A 82 -1.14 6.72 21.70
N LEU A 83 -1.44 5.73 22.53
CA LEU A 83 -2.68 4.98 22.38
C LEU A 83 -3.88 5.82 22.81
N SER A 84 -5.01 5.59 22.14
CA SER A 84 -6.32 5.99 22.63
C SER A 84 -6.66 5.26 23.94
N GLN A 85 -7.60 5.79 24.70
CA GLN A 85 -7.99 5.20 26.00
C GLN A 85 -8.49 3.76 25.86
N ASP A 86 -9.20 3.48 24.77
CA ASP A 86 -9.71 2.19 24.35
C ASP A 86 -8.66 1.31 23.63
N LYS A 87 -7.46 1.86 23.33
CA LYS A 87 -6.31 1.22 22.65
C LYS A 87 -6.62 0.71 21.23
N ASN A 88 -7.59 1.30 20.57
CA ASN A 88 -7.98 0.95 19.19
C ASN A 88 -7.26 1.81 18.15
N ASP A 89 -6.82 3.00 18.55
CA ASP A 89 -6.24 4.00 17.67
C ASP A 89 -4.95 4.60 18.22
N TYR A 90 -4.15 5.15 17.31
CA TYR A 90 -3.05 6.03 17.63
C TYR A 90 -3.54 7.48 17.61
N ILE A 91 -3.21 8.23 18.65
CA ILE A 91 -3.52 9.65 18.78
C ILE A 91 -2.20 10.42 18.68
N SER A 92 -2.16 11.46 17.82
CA SER A 92 -1.02 12.37 17.73
C SER A 92 -0.81 13.10 19.05
N THR A 93 0.45 13.21 19.48
CA THR A 93 0.83 14.03 20.64
C THR A 93 1.14 15.48 20.29
N GLY A 94 1.15 15.82 18.99
CA GLY A 94 1.54 17.13 18.45
C GLY A 94 3.04 17.42 18.44
N ILE A 95 3.87 16.54 19.01
CA ILE A 95 5.33 16.69 19.00
C ILE A 95 5.88 16.07 17.73
N SER A 96 6.54 16.87 16.90
CA SER A 96 7.11 16.42 15.63
C SER A 96 8.33 15.51 15.84
N ALA A 97 8.44 14.45 15.05
CA ALA A 97 9.55 13.49 15.11
C ALA A 97 10.92 14.07 14.68
N ASN A 98 10.96 15.29 14.12
CA ASN A 98 12.23 15.99 13.83
C ASN A 98 12.89 16.54 15.10
N LEU A 99 12.10 16.69 16.16
CA LEU A 99 12.57 17.24 17.42
C LEU A 99 12.86 16.09 18.38
N PRO A 100 13.94 16.20 19.19
CA PRO A 100 14.17 15.24 20.25
C PRO A 100 12.97 15.22 21.18
N LEU A 101 12.56 14.04 21.59
CA LEU A 101 11.45 13.91 22.53
C LEU A 101 11.89 14.50 23.88
N PRO A 102 11.18 15.50 24.43
CA PRO A 102 11.55 16.06 25.72
C PRO A 102 11.34 15.02 26.83
N ALA A 103 12.31 14.89 27.73
CA ALA A 103 12.28 13.90 28.80
C ALA A 103 11.06 14.01 29.73
N SER A 104 10.43 15.18 29.81
CA SER A 104 9.20 15.42 30.58
C SER A 104 7.96 14.74 29.97
N ARG A 105 7.98 14.36 28.69
CA ARG A 105 6.89 13.68 28.02
C ARG A 105 7.08 12.17 28.15
N ASN A 106 6.30 11.56 29.04
CA ASN A 106 6.25 10.11 29.21
C ASN A 106 5.49 9.45 28.04
N ILE A 107 6.20 9.19 26.93
CA ILE A 107 5.66 8.45 25.78
C ILE A 107 6.23 7.04 25.78
N GLU A 108 5.34 6.05 25.72
CA GLU A 108 5.72 4.64 25.65
C GLU A 108 6.29 4.28 24.26
N ARG A 109 7.29 3.38 24.25
CA ARG A 109 7.88 2.83 23.03
C ARG A 109 7.16 1.57 22.59
N HIS A 110 7.24 1.26 21.29
CA HIS A 110 6.69 0.05 20.66
C HIS A 110 5.20 -0.20 20.98
N ILE A 111 4.42 0.87 21.13
CA ILE A 111 2.98 0.75 21.37
C ILE A 111 2.29 0.17 20.14
N ARG A 112 1.32 -0.72 20.38
CA ARG A 112 0.49 -1.36 19.35
C ARG A 112 -0.98 -1.25 19.69
N ILE A 113 -1.81 -1.06 18.67
CA ILE A 113 -3.27 -1.14 18.82
C ILE A 113 -3.71 -2.58 19.09
N LYS A 114 -4.90 -2.75 19.68
CA LYS A 114 -5.49 -4.06 19.94
C LYS A 114 -5.60 -4.90 18.66
N PRO A 115 -5.35 -6.23 18.72
CA PRO A 115 -5.45 -7.11 17.55
C PRO A 115 -6.82 -7.09 16.86
N ALA A 116 -7.91 -6.92 17.61
CA ALA A 116 -9.25 -6.82 17.05
C ALA A 116 -9.43 -5.55 16.19
N ALA A 117 -8.97 -4.39 16.70
CA ALA A 117 -9.00 -3.13 15.97
C ALA A 117 -8.08 -3.17 14.74
N LEU A 118 -6.90 -3.79 14.86
CA LEU A 118 -5.99 -4.02 13.74
C LEU A 118 -6.67 -4.81 12.60
N LYS A 119 -7.29 -5.94 12.93
CA LYS A 119 -8.01 -6.77 11.94
C LYS A 119 -9.14 -6.00 11.26
N ALA A 120 -9.90 -5.21 12.03
CA ALA A 120 -10.97 -4.37 11.48
C ALA A 120 -10.43 -3.32 10.49
N LYS A 121 -9.32 -2.64 10.83
CA LYS A 121 -8.65 -1.67 9.95
C LYS A 121 -8.12 -2.31 8.67
N VAL A 122 -7.43 -3.44 8.78
CA VAL A 122 -6.93 -4.19 7.61
C VAL A 122 -8.08 -4.63 6.71
N LYS A 123 -9.17 -5.16 7.29
CA LYS A 123 -10.37 -5.55 6.53
C LYS A 123 -10.97 -4.35 5.79
N ALA A 124 -11.10 -3.20 6.46
CA ALA A 124 -11.62 -1.99 5.86
C ALA A 124 -10.70 -1.45 4.74
N ALA A 125 -9.38 -1.49 4.92
CA ALA A 125 -8.41 -1.09 3.90
C ALA A 125 -8.51 -1.98 2.65
N ARG A 126 -8.57 -3.31 2.84
CA ARG A 126 -8.76 -4.28 1.73
C ARG A 126 -10.07 -4.05 0.98
N ALA A 127 -11.16 -3.80 1.71
CA ALA A 127 -12.46 -3.53 1.08
C ALA A 127 -12.44 -2.24 0.24
N ARG A 128 -11.78 -1.17 0.73
CA ARG A 128 -11.62 0.08 -0.02
C ARG A 128 -10.78 -0.13 -1.29
N PHE A 129 -9.68 -0.86 -1.18
CA PHE A 129 -8.82 -1.20 -2.32
C PHE A 129 -9.60 -1.98 -3.39
N ALA A 130 -10.31 -3.04 -3.00
CA ALA A 130 -11.13 -3.82 -3.92
C ALA A 130 -12.24 -2.98 -4.60
N ALA A 131 -12.84 -2.03 -3.89
CA ALA A 131 -13.84 -1.13 -4.46
C ALA A 131 -13.22 -0.15 -5.49
N GLN A 132 -12.00 0.34 -5.22
CA GLN A 132 -11.27 1.20 -6.14
C GLN A 132 -10.89 0.44 -7.42
N ASP A 133 -10.38 -0.79 -7.29
CA ASP A 133 -10.05 -1.65 -8.44
C ASP A 133 -11.27 -1.90 -9.35
N LEU A 134 -12.44 -2.14 -8.76
CA LEU A 134 -13.68 -2.33 -9.51
C LEU A 134 -14.09 -1.05 -10.26
N SER A 135 -13.96 0.11 -9.61
CA SER A 135 -14.25 1.40 -10.23
C SER A 135 -13.26 1.75 -11.34
N ALA A 136 -11.97 1.43 -11.16
CA ALA A 136 -10.95 1.61 -12.18
C ALA A 136 -11.19 0.69 -13.39
N ALA A 137 -11.56 -0.58 -13.17
CA ALA A 137 -11.93 -1.49 -14.25
C ALA A 137 -13.15 -1.00 -15.05
N ALA A 138 -14.14 -0.40 -14.38
CA ALA A 138 -15.30 0.21 -15.03
C ALA A 138 -14.95 1.49 -15.82
N MET A 139 -14.07 2.35 -15.29
CA MET A 139 -13.61 3.55 -16.02
C MET A 139 -12.71 3.21 -17.22
N THR A 140 -11.87 2.18 -17.10
CA THR A 140 -11.00 1.71 -18.19
C THR A 140 -11.81 1.23 -19.39
N SER A 141 -13.04 0.74 -19.20
CA SER A 141 -13.92 0.37 -20.32
C SER A 141 -14.56 1.55 -21.06
N SER A 142 -14.59 2.75 -20.49
CA SER A 142 -15.25 3.92 -21.10
C SER A 142 -14.29 4.99 -21.65
N GLU A 143 -13.04 5.08 -21.20
CA GLU A 143 -12.12 6.16 -21.61
C GLU A 143 -11.13 5.81 -22.74
N VAL A 144 -11.04 4.55 -23.18
CA VAL A 144 -10.05 4.11 -24.20
C VAL A 144 -10.27 4.72 -25.60
N LEU A 145 -11.37 5.44 -25.85
CA LEU A 145 -11.71 5.98 -27.18
C LEU A 145 -11.53 7.50 -27.35
N SER A 146 -11.09 8.28 -26.35
CA SER A 146 -11.13 9.75 -26.47
C SER A 146 -9.82 10.52 -26.30
N SER A 147 -8.69 9.87 -25.99
CA SER A 147 -7.39 10.56 -25.92
C SER A 147 -6.42 10.10 -27.01
N PRO A 148 -5.86 11.01 -27.83
CA PRO A 148 -4.80 10.65 -28.78
C PRO A 148 -3.57 10.16 -27.99
N PRO A 149 -2.83 9.16 -28.51
CA PRO A 149 -1.66 8.63 -27.82
C PRO A 149 -0.62 9.75 -27.64
N CYS A 150 -0.17 9.95 -26.40
CA CYS A 150 0.97 10.81 -26.12
C CYS A 150 2.22 10.24 -26.79
N THR A 151 2.58 10.74 -27.98
CA THR A 151 3.86 10.45 -28.61
C THR A 151 4.94 11.31 -27.95
N GLY A 152 5.75 10.70 -27.07
CA GLY A 152 6.90 11.33 -26.45
C GLY A 152 7.67 10.36 -25.56
N THR A 153 8.99 10.55 -25.43
CA THR A 153 9.84 9.75 -24.54
C THR A 153 9.58 10.15 -23.10
N VAL A 154 8.86 9.30 -22.34
CA VAL A 154 8.54 9.54 -20.93
C VAL A 154 9.82 9.39 -20.08
N GLN A 155 10.30 10.49 -19.51
CA GLN A 155 11.48 10.50 -18.61
C GLN A 155 11.14 10.40 -17.12
N GLY A 156 9.88 10.16 -16.76
CA GLY A 156 9.49 9.87 -15.38
C GLY A 156 8.01 10.13 -15.10
N ILE A 157 7.45 9.37 -14.18
CA ILE A 157 6.13 9.60 -13.59
C ILE A 157 6.34 10.38 -12.30
N CYS A 158 5.78 11.59 -12.22
CA CYS A 158 5.65 12.34 -10.98
C CYS A 158 4.24 12.11 -10.44
N LEU A 159 4.11 11.37 -9.34
CA LEU A 159 2.86 11.29 -8.58
C LEU A 159 2.90 12.40 -7.53
N ILE A 160 2.04 13.41 -7.69
CA ILE A 160 1.78 14.44 -6.67
C ILE A 160 0.66 13.99 -5.73
#